data_AF-A0A3R7MSK2-F1
#
_entry.id   AF-A0A3R7MSK2-F1
#
_cell.length_a   1.000
_cell.length_b   1.000
_cell.length_c   1.000
_cell.angle_alpha   90.00
_cell.angle_beta   90.00
_cell.angle_gamma   90.00
#
_symmetry.space_group_name_H-M   'P 1'
#
loop_
_entity.id
_entity.type
_entity.pdbx_description
1 polymer ?
#
loop_
_entity_poly.entity_id
_entity_poly.type
_entity_poly.pdbx_seq_one_letter_code
_entity_poly.pdbx_strand_id
1 'polypeptide(L)'
;MNCPDENDVKAMCAWETRNTTEEEQVEYWRRMHMHMDDVGPIPRCIFDDNKYKNRVEEIKDILAGIDASNAVHYGMVGGMGMWPSNDAPHKLVKVLRLITQGDVEAFVNLPVCFSIGSKLIGRLLEVDEENDIIFRLLKYRRVLLPELLERCTLLAFLSRGFV
;
A
#
# COMPACT_ATOMS: atom_id res chain seq x y z
N MET A 1 12.76 -2.11 10.12
CA MET A 1 12.25 -3.34 9.47
C MET A 1 11.23 -2.90 8.44
N ASN A 2 11.35 -3.37 7.20
CA ASN A 2 10.35 -3.09 6.17
C ASN A 2 9.11 -3.97 6.40
N CYS A 3 7.96 -3.53 5.93
CA CYS A 3 6.78 -4.38 5.86
C CYS A 3 7.02 -5.53 4.87
N PRO A 4 6.41 -6.71 5.08
CA PRO A 4 6.45 -7.79 4.10
C PRO A 4 6.01 -7.32 2.72
N ASP A 5 6.59 -7.89 1.67
CA ASP A 5 6.17 -7.68 0.28
C ASP A 5 5.29 -8.85 -0.22
N GLU A 6 4.94 -8.82 -1.51
CA GLU A 6 4.12 -9.86 -2.14
C GLU A 6 4.77 -11.24 -2.10
N ASN A 7 6.08 -11.33 -2.33
CA ASN A 7 6.79 -12.60 -2.32
C ASN A 7 6.87 -13.17 -0.91
N ASP A 8 7.06 -12.32 0.09
CA ASP A 8 7.02 -12.72 1.50
C ASP A 8 5.65 -13.34 1.83
N VAL A 9 4.55 -12.67 1.46
CA VAL A 9 3.19 -13.19 1.72
C VAL A 9 2.93 -14.47 0.94
N LYS A 10 3.40 -14.55 -0.31
CA LYS A 10 3.26 -15.76 -1.13
C LYS A 10 3.99 -16.95 -0.52
N ALA A 11 5.20 -16.74 0.00
CA ALA A 11 5.95 -17.77 0.72
C ALA A 11 5.22 -18.20 2.00
N MET A 12 4.64 -17.27 2.76
CA MET A 12 3.80 -17.58 3.92
C MET A 12 2.58 -18.44 3.52
N CYS A 13 1.90 -18.09 2.43
CA CYS A 13 0.76 -18.85 1.91
C CYS A 13 1.15 -20.29 1.56
N ALA A 14 2.24 -20.46 0.81
CA ALA A 14 2.75 -21.78 0.44
C ALA A 14 3.14 -22.61 1.67
N TRP A 15 3.70 -21.99 2.70
CA TRP A 15 4.07 -22.67 3.95
C TRP A 15 2.85 -23.10 4.77
N GLU A 16 1.83 -22.24 4.88
CA GLU A 16 0.60 -22.51 5.62
C GLU A 16 -0.20 -23.65 4.97
N THR A 17 -0.22 -23.69 3.64
CA THR A 17 -0.96 -24.67 2.83
C THR A 17 -0.08 -25.84 2.34
N ARG A 18 1.10 -26.04 2.93
CA ARG A 18 2.10 -27.02 2.46
C ARG A 18 1.64 -28.48 2.38
N ASN A 19 0.58 -28.84 3.10
CA ASN A 19 0.02 -30.19 3.15
C ASN A 19 -1.31 -30.33 2.39
N THR A 20 -1.75 -29.29 1.69
CA THR A 20 -3.00 -29.25 0.91
C THR A 20 -2.74 -29.54 -0.56
N THR A 21 -3.79 -29.73 -1.36
CA THR A 21 -3.61 -29.94 -2.82
C THR A 21 -3.15 -28.66 -3.52
N GLU A 22 -2.57 -28.79 -4.71
CA GLU A 22 -2.15 -27.62 -5.51
C GLU A 22 -3.31 -26.66 -5.79
N GLU A 23 -4.53 -27.18 -6.04
CA GLU A 23 -5.71 -26.35 -6.26
C GLU A 23 -6.07 -25.52 -5.02
N GLU A 24 -5.98 -26.13 -3.83
CA GLU A 24 -6.23 -25.43 -2.57
C GLU A 24 -5.17 -24.35 -2.29
N GLN A 25 -3.90 -24.61 -2.62
CA GLN A 25 -2.82 -23.62 -2.49
C GLN A 25 -3.05 -22.42 -3.41
N VAL A 26 -3.45 -22.67 -4.67
CA VAL A 26 -3.75 -21.61 -5.64
C VAL A 26 -4.93 -20.77 -5.19
N GLU A 27 -6.01 -21.40 -4.73
CA GLU A 27 -7.19 -20.68 -4.25
C GLU A 27 -6.91 -19.88 -2.98
N TYR A 28 -6.12 -20.43 -2.06
CA TYR A 28 -5.68 -19.73 -0.86
C TYR A 28 -4.83 -18.50 -1.19
N TRP A 29 -3.82 -18.66 -2.08
CA TRP A 29 -3.01 -17.54 -2.55
C TRP A 29 -3.87 -16.46 -3.23
N ARG A 30 -4.80 -16.86 -4.11
CA ARG A 30 -5.71 -15.92 -4.80
C ARG A 30 -6.48 -15.07 -3.79
N ARG A 31 -7.00 -15.69 -2.74
CA ARG A 31 -7.71 -14.99 -1.67
C ARG A 31 -6.80 -14.02 -0.91
N MET A 32 -5.61 -14.46 -0.49
CA MET A 32 -4.65 -13.61 0.24
C MET A 32 -4.15 -12.44 -0.60
N HIS A 33 -3.92 -12.66 -1.90
CA HIS A 33 -3.59 -11.59 -2.84
C HIS A 33 -4.72 -10.55 -2.93
N MET A 34 -5.99 -10.97 -2.99
CA MET A 34 -7.12 -10.02 -2.94
C MET A 34 -7.13 -9.21 -1.64
N HIS A 35 -6.91 -9.86 -0.49
CA HIS A 35 -6.81 -9.14 0.78
C HIS A 35 -5.66 -8.12 0.76
N MET A 36 -4.50 -8.48 0.21
CA MET A 36 -3.37 -7.56 0.06
C MET A 36 -3.69 -6.36 -0.83
N ASP A 37 -4.44 -6.56 -1.92
CA ASP A 37 -4.85 -5.45 -2.79
C ASP A 37 -5.78 -4.47 -2.04
N ASP A 38 -6.60 -4.97 -1.13
CA ASP A 38 -7.56 -4.16 -0.37
C ASP A 38 -6.97 -3.47 0.87
N VAL A 39 -6.13 -4.17 1.65
CA VAL A 39 -5.61 -3.68 2.94
C VAL A 39 -4.09 -3.59 3.03
N GLY A 40 -3.38 -4.01 1.98
CA GLY A 40 -1.92 -4.09 1.93
C GLY A 40 -1.34 -5.36 2.54
N PRO A 41 -0.02 -5.58 2.42
CA PRO A 41 0.68 -6.78 2.90
C PRO A 41 0.90 -6.74 4.42
N ILE A 42 -0.20 -6.68 5.18
CA ILE A 42 -0.20 -6.71 6.64
C ILE A 42 -0.64 -8.11 7.08
N PRO A 43 0.27 -9.02 7.46
CA PRO A 43 -0.06 -10.42 7.77
C PRO A 43 -1.25 -10.57 8.73
N ARG A 44 -1.28 -9.77 9.78
CA ARG A 44 -2.35 -9.77 10.79
C ARG A 44 -3.73 -9.43 10.22
N CYS A 45 -3.80 -8.66 9.14
CA CYS A 45 -5.05 -8.27 8.49
C CYS A 45 -5.42 -9.21 7.34
N ILE A 46 -4.46 -9.79 6.63
CA ILE A 46 -4.74 -10.62 5.45
C ILE A 46 -5.10 -12.06 5.82
N PHE A 47 -4.50 -12.62 6.88
CA PHE A 47 -4.68 -14.03 7.25
C PHE A 47 -5.84 -14.28 8.24
N ASP A 48 -6.53 -13.23 8.69
CA ASP A 48 -7.69 -13.33 9.60
C ASP A 48 -8.87 -12.58 8.97
N ASP A 49 -9.93 -13.32 8.61
CA ASP A 49 -11.10 -12.78 7.91
C ASP A 49 -11.81 -11.66 8.68
N ASN A 50 -11.84 -11.74 10.02
CA ASN A 50 -12.49 -10.72 10.84
C ASN A 50 -11.61 -9.45 10.90
N LYS A 51 -10.31 -9.61 11.08
CA LYS A 51 -9.35 -8.50 11.03
C LYS A 51 -9.31 -7.86 9.65
N TYR A 52 -9.43 -8.64 8.59
CA TYR A 52 -9.57 -8.15 7.23
C TYR A 52 -10.80 -7.27 7.07
N LYS A 53 -12.00 -7.80 7.40
CA LYS A 53 -13.26 -7.07 7.27
C LYS A 53 -13.26 -5.78 8.07
N ASN A 54 -12.86 -5.85 9.34
CA ASN A 54 -12.74 -4.67 10.19
C ASN A 54 -11.78 -3.65 9.58
N ARG A 55 -10.66 -4.10 9.01
CA ARG A 55 -9.70 -3.19 8.37
C ARG A 55 -10.26 -2.52 7.12
N VAL A 56 -11.00 -3.25 6.29
CA VAL A 56 -11.69 -2.70 5.12
C VAL A 56 -12.70 -1.64 5.52
N GLU A 57 -13.50 -1.89 6.56
CA GLU A 57 -14.47 -0.93 7.10
C GLU A 57 -13.77 0.30 7.67
N GLU A 58 -12.72 0.12 8.50
CA GLU A 58 -11.93 1.24 9.03
C GLU A 58 -11.37 2.14 7.91
N ILE A 59 -10.84 1.54 6.83
CA ILE A 59 -10.31 2.31 5.70
C ILE A 59 -11.42 3.11 5.02
N LYS A 60 -12.61 2.50 4.83
CA LYS A 60 -13.76 3.19 4.24
C LYS A 60 -14.20 4.37 5.11
N ASP A 61 -14.29 4.18 6.42
CA ASP A 61 -14.71 5.23 7.35
C ASP A 61 -13.71 6.39 7.38
N ILE A 62 -12.41 6.09 7.41
CA ILE A 62 -11.36 7.11 7.35
C ILE A 62 -11.49 7.92 6.05
N LEU A 63 -11.60 7.25 4.90
CA LEU A 63 -11.74 7.92 3.59
C LEU A 63 -13.03 8.74 3.49
N ALA A 64 -14.12 8.27 4.11
CA ALA A 64 -15.39 8.99 4.13
C ALA A 64 -15.35 10.24 5.03
N GLY A 65 -14.56 10.19 6.11
CA GLY A 65 -14.37 11.32 7.04
C GLY A 65 -13.35 12.36 6.59
N ILE A 66 -12.73 12.20 5.42
CA ILE A 66 -11.85 13.22 4.85
C ILE A 66 -12.72 14.35 4.27
N ASP A 67 -12.42 15.59 4.68
CA ASP A 67 -13.04 16.81 4.20
C ASP A 67 -12.01 17.94 4.06
N ALA A 68 -12.45 19.10 3.56
CA ALA A 68 -11.58 20.25 3.36
C ALA A 68 -10.85 20.70 4.65
N SER A 69 -11.48 20.53 5.81
CA SER A 69 -10.91 20.98 7.10
C SER A 69 -9.75 20.12 7.58
N ASN A 70 -9.71 18.84 7.18
CA ASN A 70 -8.70 17.88 7.63
C ASN A 70 -7.79 17.31 6.52
N ALA A 71 -8.07 17.62 5.25
CA ALA A 71 -7.33 17.13 4.08
C ALA A 71 -5.82 17.41 4.14
N VAL A 72 -5.42 18.51 4.78
CA VAL A 72 -4.00 18.89 4.97
C VAL A 72 -3.19 17.80 5.69
N HIS A 73 -3.82 17.04 6.59
CA HIS A 73 -3.16 15.98 7.34
C HIS A 73 -2.82 14.74 6.48
N TYR A 74 -3.44 14.61 5.32
CA TYR A 74 -3.22 13.50 4.39
C TYR A 74 -2.32 13.88 3.20
N GLY A 75 -1.98 15.16 3.03
CA GLY A 75 -1.10 15.64 1.95
C GLY A 75 0.36 15.18 2.05
N MET A 76 0.75 14.58 3.18
CA MET A 76 2.10 14.09 3.40
C MET A 76 2.39 12.71 2.77
N VAL A 77 1.45 12.10 2.04
CA VAL A 77 1.72 10.90 1.22
C VAL A 77 2.81 11.23 0.20
N GLY A 78 3.88 10.43 0.17
CA GLY A 78 5.08 10.65 -0.64
C GLY A 78 6.04 11.71 -0.11
N GLY A 79 5.79 12.25 1.07
CA GLY A 79 6.61 13.29 1.69
C GLY A 79 7.71 12.68 2.55
N MET A 80 8.78 13.45 2.74
CA MET A 80 9.85 13.14 3.68
C MET A 80 9.53 13.83 5.02
N GLY A 81 9.62 13.09 6.12
CA GLY A 81 9.28 13.58 7.47
C GLY A 81 8.29 12.66 8.20
N MET A 82 8.18 12.82 9.51
CA MET A 82 7.22 12.06 10.33
C MET A 82 5.80 12.58 10.11
N TRP A 83 4.84 11.67 9.94
CA TRP A 83 3.43 12.04 9.97
C TRP A 83 3.04 12.52 11.38
N PRO A 84 2.16 13.53 11.50
CA PRO A 84 1.51 13.83 12.77
C PRO A 84 0.87 12.56 13.32
N SER A 85 1.01 12.29 14.64
CA SER A 85 0.50 11.05 15.26
C SER A 85 -1.03 11.03 15.41
N ASN A 86 -1.77 11.50 14.42
CA ASN A 86 -3.20 11.32 14.37
C ASN A 86 -3.51 9.86 14.05
N ASP A 87 -4.61 9.34 14.61
CA ASP A 87 -4.90 7.91 14.53
C ASP A 87 -5.40 7.43 13.16
N ALA A 88 -6.07 8.29 12.40
CA ALA A 88 -6.62 7.94 11.10
C ALA A 88 -5.55 7.86 9.99
N PRO A 89 -4.62 8.83 9.88
CA PRO A 89 -3.73 8.87 8.76
C PRO A 89 -2.73 7.68 8.75
N HIS A 90 -2.11 7.32 9.88
CA HIS A 90 -1.12 6.22 9.93
C HIS A 90 -1.67 4.85 9.49
N LYS A 91 -2.99 4.70 9.41
CA LYS A 91 -3.65 3.48 8.93
C LYS A 91 -3.65 3.36 7.40
N LEU A 92 -3.46 4.46 6.66
CA LEU A 92 -3.47 4.46 5.20
C LEU A 92 -2.07 4.43 4.58
N VAL A 93 -1.02 4.55 5.40
CA VAL A 93 0.36 4.65 4.94
C VAL A 93 1.29 3.62 5.60
N LYS A 94 2.34 3.23 4.87
CA LYS A 94 3.51 2.51 5.35
C LYS A 94 4.73 3.43 5.31
N VAL A 95 5.63 3.27 6.26
CA VAL A 95 6.92 3.99 6.26
C VAL A 95 7.97 3.08 5.62
N LEU A 96 8.57 3.54 4.54
CA LEU A 96 9.72 2.88 3.93
C LEU A 96 11.01 3.56 4.39
N ARG A 97 11.97 2.73 4.82
CA ARG A 97 13.34 3.15 5.07
C ARG A 97 14.14 3.00 3.78
N LEU A 98 14.64 4.12 3.26
CA LEU A 98 15.50 4.17 2.09
C LEU A 98 16.92 4.46 2.56
N ILE A 99 17.87 3.65 2.08
CA ILE A 99 19.30 3.93 2.21
C ILE A 99 19.73 4.55 0.89
N THR A 100 20.07 5.83 0.91
CA THR A 100 20.46 6.56 -0.30
C THR A 100 21.95 6.39 -0.59
N GLN A 101 22.37 6.76 -1.80
CA GLN A 101 23.76 6.71 -2.21
C GLN A 101 24.60 7.65 -1.33
N GLY A 102 25.41 7.09 -0.43
CA GLY A 102 26.17 7.83 0.58
C GLY A 102 25.78 7.53 2.04
N ASP A 103 25.12 6.40 2.31
CA ASP A 103 24.73 5.91 3.65
C ASP A 103 23.80 6.86 4.44
N VAL A 104 23.12 7.77 3.73
CA VAL A 104 22.11 8.64 4.35
C VAL A 104 20.78 7.92 4.37
N GLU A 105 20.26 7.72 5.58
CA GLU A 105 18.93 7.14 5.81
C GLU A 105 17.83 8.17 5.60
N ALA A 106 16.84 7.78 4.83
CA ALA A 106 15.65 8.55 4.55
C ALA A 106 14.40 7.72 4.90
N PHE A 107 13.36 8.39 5.39
CA PHE A 107 12.06 7.76 5.63
C PHE A 107 11.01 8.41 4.73
N VAL A 108 10.31 7.57 3.98
CA VAL A 108 9.27 8.02 3.05
C VAL A 108 7.96 7.35 3.43
N ASN A 109 6.89 8.16 3.53
CA ASN A 109 5.54 7.66 3.78
C ASN A 109 4.89 7.31 2.44
N LEU A 110 4.62 6.03 2.21
CA LEU A 110 3.90 5.54 1.04
C LEU A 110 2.52 5.05 1.42
N PRO A 111 1.54 4.99 0.51
CA PRO A 111 0.32 4.23 0.76
C PRO A 111 0.64 2.78 1.13
N VAL A 112 -0.18 2.14 1.97
CA VAL A 112 0.04 0.72 2.32
C VAL A 112 -0.02 -0.16 1.07
N CYS A 113 -0.97 0.11 0.17
CA CYS A 113 -1.09 -0.49 -1.14
C CYS A 113 -1.60 0.52 -2.19
N PHE A 114 -1.49 0.15 -3.46
CA PHE A 114 -1.91 0.96 -4.60
C PHE A 114 -3.40 1.36 -4.53
N SER A 115 -4.28 0.43 -4.17
CA SER A 115 -5.74 0.65 -4.07
C SER A 115 -6.07 1.75 -3.06
N ILE A 116 -5.50 1.67 -1.86
CA ILE A 116 -5.68 2.69 -0.80
C ILE A 116 -5.12 4.04 -1.27
N GLY A 117 -3.91 4.05 -1.86
CA GLY A 117 -3.31 5.27 -2.37
C GLY A 117 -4.18 5.97 -3.42
N SER A 118 -4.74 5.20 -4.35
CA SER A 118 -5.64 5.70 -5.40
C SER A 118 -6.92 6.30 -4.79
N LYS A 119 -7.56 5.58 -3.87
CA LYS A 119 -8.80 6.04 -3.20
C LYS A 119 -8.57 7.30 -2.37
N LEU A 120 -7.46 7.36 -1.64
CA LEU A 120 -7.07 8.51 -0.84
C LEU A 120 -6.89 9.75 -1.71
N ILE A 121 -6.20 9.61 -2.85
CA ILE A 121 -6.05 10.74 -3.78
C ILE A 121 -7.38 11.15 -4.38
N GLY A 122 -8.19 10.19 -4.84
CA GLY A 122 -9.53 10.49 -5.33
C GLY A 122 -10.31 11.35 -4.34
N ARG A 123 -10.31 10.96 -3.05
CA ARG A 123 -10.97 11.76 -2.03
C ARG A 123 -10.34 13.12 -1.78
N LEU A 124 -9.02 13.21 -1.73
CA LEU A 124 -8.35 14.51 -1.57
C LEU A 124 -8.63 15.46 -2.74
N LEU A 125 -8.78 14.95 -3.96
CA LEU A 125 -9.15 15.76 -5.13
C LEU A 125 -10.61 16.22 -5.11
N GLU A 126 -11.50 15.46 -4.48
CA GLU A 126 -12.92 15.82 -4.36
C GLU A 126 -13.18 16.90 -3.31
N VAL A 127 -12.38 16.95 -2.24
CA VAL A 127 -12.61 17.84 -1.09
C VAL A 127 -11.73 19.09 -1.08
N ASP A 128 -10.69 19.16 -1.91
CA ASP A 128 -9.76 20.29 -1.94
C ASP A 128 -10.23 21.34 -2.96
N GLU A 129 -10.59 22.54 -2.48
CA GLU A 129 -11.01 23.67 -3.32
C GLU A 129 -9.82 24.44 -3.93
N GLU A 130 -8.58 24.22 -3.45
CA GLU A 130 -7.39 24.94 -3.92
C GLU A 130 -6.45 24.10 -4.83
N ASN A 131 -5.77 24.83 -5.72
CA ASN A 131 -5.00 24.38 -6.90
C ASN A 131 -3.75 23.49 -6.64
N ASP A 132 -3.67 22.73 -5.55
CA ASP A 132 -2.51 21.86 -5.26
C ASP A 132 -2.63 20.45 -5.87
N ILE A 133 -3.69 20.21 -6.66
CA ILE A 133 -3.95 18.97 -7.42
C ILE A 133 -2.71 18.54 -8.23
N ILE A 134 -2.06 19.49 -8.91
CA ILE A 134 -0.86 19.20 -9.73
C ILE A 134 0.30 18.73 -8.86
N PHE A 135 0.54 19.37 -7.72
CA PHE A 135 1.62 18.99 -6.81
C PHE A 135 1.38 17.61 -6.19
N ARG A 136 0.13 17.33 -5.76
CA ARG A 136 -0.28 16.02 -5.23
C ARG A 136 -0.12 14.90 -6.27
N LEU A 137 -0.54 15.15 -7.51
CA LEU A 137 -0.36 14.22 -8.63
C LEU A 137 1.12 13.99 -8.98
N LEU A 138 1.95 15.04 -8.98
CA LEU A 138 3.40 14.93 -9.24
C LEU A 138 4.13 14.13 -8.15
N LYS A 139 3.75 14.35 -6.89
CA LYS A 139 4.29 13.61 -5.74
C LYS A 139 3.90 12.14 -5.81
N TYR A 140 2.66 11.86 -6.16
CA TYR A 140 2.18 10.51 -6.41
C TYR A 140 2.86 9.84 -7.60
N ARG A 141 3.08 10.57 -8.71
CA ARG A 141 3.84 10.08 -9.85
C ARG A 141 5.25 9.64 -9.44
N ARG A 142 5.95 10.39 -8.58
CA ARG A 142 7.27 10.00 -8.07
C ARG A 142 7.25 8.78 -7.16
N VAL A 143 6.13 8.55 -6.48
CA VAL A 143 5.96 7.47 -5.50
C VAL A 143 5.49 6.17 -6.14
N LEU A 144 4.50 6.26 -7.03
CA LEU A 144 3.87 5.12 -7.64
C LEU A 144 4.47 4.70 -8.96
N LEU A 145 5.12 5.60 -9.72
CA LEU A 145 5.84 5.14 -10.90
C LEU A 145 6.91 4.13 -10.53
N PRO A 146 7.73 4.31 -9.49
CA PRO A 146 8.68 3.28 -9.08
C PRO A 146 8.00 1.98 -8.67
N GLU A 147 6.94 2.01 -7.86
CA GLU A 147 6.24 0.78 -7.41
C GLU A 147 5.52 0.07 -8.58
N LEU A 148 4.95 0.81 -9.53
CA LEU A 148 4.38 0.28 -10.77
C LEU A 148 5.46 -0.23 -11.72
N LEU A 149 6.55 0.52 -11.91
CA LEU A 149 7.68 0.11 -12.75
C LEU A 149 8.36 -1.12 -12.15
N GLU A 150 8.51 -1.23 -10.85
CA GLU A 150 9.06 -2.40 -10.17
C GLU A 150 8.17 -3.62 -10.40
N ARG A 151 6.84 -3.49 -10.22
CA ARG A 151 5.88 -4.55 -10.57
C ARG A 151 5.96 -4.94 -12.06
N CYS A 152 5.99 -3.97 -12.96
CA CYS A 152 6.08 -4.23 -14.41
C CYS A 152 7.43 -4.81 -14.84
N THR A 153 8.53 -4.39 -14.21
CA THR A 153 9.89 -4.86 -14.51
C THR A 153 10.06 -6.27 -13.99
N LEU A 154 9.61 -6.57 -12.76
CA LEU A 154 9.57 -7.94 -12.22
C LEU A 154 8.73 -8.87 -13.11
N LEU A 155 7.57 -8.43 -13.58
CA LEU A 155 6.75 -9.20 -14.53
C LEU A 155 7.45 -9.41 -15.88
N ALA A 156 8.18 -8.41 -16.40
CA ALA A 156 8.94 -8.54 -17.63
C ALA A 156 10.09 -9.56 -17.50
N PHE A 157 10.82 -9.57 -16.39
CA PHE A 157 11.91 -10.53 -16.12
C PHE A 157 11.41 -11.95 -15.81
N LEU A 158 10.20 -12.11 -15.26
CA LEU A 158 9.59 -13.41 -14.99
C LEU A 158 8.81 -13.98 -16.19
N SER A 159 8.52 -13.16 -17.21
CA SER A 159 7.97 -13.63 -18.47
C SER A 159 9.04 -14.40 -19.25
N ARG A 160 8.77 -15.67 -19.61
CA ARG A 160 9.68 -16.61 -20.29
C ARG A 160 10.23 -16.17 -21.67
N GLY A 161 10.05 -14.91 -22.07
CA GLY A 161 10.49 -14.37 -23.36
C GLY A 161 11.85 -13.65 -23.34
N PHE A 162 12.50 -13.51 -22.18
CA PHE A 162 13.85 -12.94 -22.06
C PHE A 162 14.85 -14.02 -21.59
N VAL A 163 15.12 -14.99 -22.47
CA VAL A 163 16.36 -15.78 -22.52
C VAL A 163 16.76 -15.90 -23.98
#